data_AF-A0A924SCS8-F1
#
_entry.id   AF-A0A924SCS8-F1
#
_cell.length_a   1.000
_cell.length_b   1.000
_cell.length_c   1.000
_cell.angle_alpha   90.00
_cell.angle_beta   90.00
_cell.angle_gamma   90.00
#
_symmetry.space_group_name_H-M   'P 1'
#
loop_
_entity.id
_entity.type
_entity.pdbx_description
1 polymer ?
#
loop_
_entity_poly.entity_id
_entity_poly.type
_entity_poly.pdbx_seq_one_letter_code
_entity_poly.pdbx_strand_id
1 'polypeptide(L)'
;MFRKFLIALSFGALAGTTVLAAVEKISEVVVTADLTAVKNEKAAAYWSNVAADVQNAIVTRLVDRIADDGAKITVDLREVELASSFERAINASDAVLVGQVNVSDLKDNTNFNAYELSISLGTAASVSADGQTLYYDTLDTPEAYQALVNSFADNVVKRLD
;
A
#
# COMPACT_ATOMS: atom_id res chain seq x y z
N MET A 1 5.95 56.70 45.52
CA MET A 1 4.67 56.68 44.77
C MET A 1 5.00 56.40 43.31
N PHE A 2 4.12 55.70 42.58
CA PHE A 2 4.23 55.16 41.21
C PHE A 2 4.58 53.67 41.10
N ARG A 3 3.81 53.03 40.22
CA ARG A 3 3.16 51.72 40.37
C ARG A 3 3.79 50.68 39.44
N LYS A 4 3.64 49.43 39.88
CA LYS A 4 3.87 48.16 39.18
C LYS A 4 3.33 48.16 37.74
N PHE A 5 4.09 47.57 36.81
CA PHE A 5 3.56 46.91 35.61
C PHE A 5 4.36 45.63 35.36
N LEU A 6 3.73 44.49 35.65
CA LEU A 6 4.15 43.16 35.20
C LEU A 6 3.45 42.92 33.87
N ILE A 7 4.20 42.79 32.78
CA ILE A 7 3.68 42.30 31.50
C ILE A 7 3.98 40.80 31.45
N ALA A 8 2.94 39.99 31.67
CA ALA A 8 2.97 38.56 31.41
C ALA A 8 2.69 38.34 29.92
N LEU A 9 3.72 37.97 29.16
CA LEU A 9 3.61 37.51 27.77
C LEU A 9 3.39 35.99 27.79
N SER A 10 2.12 35.57 27.93
CA SER A 10 1.71 34.20 27.67
C SER A 10 1.57 34.00 26.15
N PHE A 11 2.64 33.61 25.48
CA PHE A 11 2.55 33.07 24.12
C PHE A 11 2.02 31.64 24.23
N GLY A 12 0.72 31.47 23.95
CA GLY A 12 0.10 30.15 23.86
C GLY A 12 0.72 29.39 22.69
N ALA A 13 1.36 28.26 22.99
CA ALA A 13 1.76 27.31 21.97
C ALA A 13 0.49 26.72 21.34
N LEU A 14 0.13 27.20 20.16
CA LEU A 14 -0.76 26.48 19.27
C LEU A 14 -0.02 25.22 18.84
N ALA A 15 -0.23 24.13 19.57
CA ALA A 15 0.04 22.79 19.07
C ALA A 15 -0.95 22.54 17.92
N GLY A 16 -0.58 23.00 16.73
CA GLY A 16 -1.27 22.60 15.51
C GLY A 16 -0.99 21.13 15.29
N THR A 17 -1.94 20.27 15.66
CA THR A 17 -2.00 18.92 15.08
C THR A 17 -2.32 19.13 13.61
N THR A 18 -1.33 19.03 12.75
CA THR A 18 -1.55 18.88 11.31
C THR A 18 -2.28 17.56 11.11
N VAL A 19 -3.61 17.61 11.08
CA VAL A 19 -4.42 16.52 10.54
C VAL A 19 -4.12 16.53 9.05
N LEU A 20 -3.32 15.57 8.59
CA LEU A 20 -3.25 15.27 7.16
C LEU A 20 -4.68 14.96 6.71
N ALA A 21 -5.17 15.66 5.69
CA ALA A 21 -6.51 15.42 5.19
C ALA A 21 -6.57 14.01 4.59
N ALA A 22 -7.64 13.27 4.90
CA ALA A 22 -7.90 11.99 4.25
C ALA A 22 -8.12 12.20 2.74
N VAL A 23 -7.69 11.25 1.93
CA VAL A 23 -7.75 11.36 0.46
C VAL A 23 -9.13 11.00 -0.06
N GLU A 24 -10.12 11.88 0.05
CA GLU A 24 -11.52 11.51 -0.21
C GLU A 24 -11.81 11.05 -1.65
N LYS A 25 -11.13 11.61 -2.65
CA LYS A 25 -11.35 11.31 -4.07
C LYS A 25 -10.10 10.80 -4.78
N ILE A 26 -10.28 9.79 -5.62
CA ILE A 26 -9.24 9.15 -6.42
C ILE A 26 -9.59 9.26 -7.89
N SER A 27 -8.70 9.87 -8.68
CA SER A 27 -8.90 10.02 -10.13
C SER A 27 -8.38 8.83 -10.91
N GLU A 28 -7.27 8.23 -10.45
CA GLU A 28 -6.56 7.21 -11.21
C GLU A 28 -5.72 6.32 -10.28
N VAL A 29 -5.69 5.03 -10.59
CA VAL A 29 -4.76 4.07 -10.00
C VAL A 29 -3.98 3.42 -11.13
N VAL A 30 -2.66 3.54 -11.08
CA VAL A 30 -1.75 2.93 -12.05
C VAL A 30 -0.79 2.02 -11.32
N VAL A 31 -0.70 0.76 -11.75
CA VAL A 31 0.27 -0.19 -11.22
C VAL A 31 1.16 -0.70 -12.34
N THR A 32 2.47 -0.67 -12.11
CA THR A 32 3.48 -1.23 -13.02
C THR A 32 4.26 -2.33 -12.33
N ALA A 33 4.72 -3.30 -13.12
CA ALA A 33 5.69 -4.30 -12.70
C ALA A 33 6.62 -4.56 -13.88
N ASP A 34 7.92 -4.63 -13.61
CA ASP A 34 8.87 -5.24 -14.55
C ASP A 34 8.83 -6.76 -14.35
N LEU A 35 8.63 -7.49 -15.45
CA LEU A 35 8.47 -8.95 -15.47
C LEU A 35 9.56 -9.62 -16.33
N THR A 36 10.52 -8.85 -16.83
CA THR A 36 11.58 -9.34 -17.73
C THR A 36 12.56 -10.34 -17.07
N ALA A 37 12.60 -10.42 -15.75
CA ALA A 37 13.41 -11.29 -14.91
C ALA A 37 12.61 -12.44 -14.28
N VAL A 38 11.28 -12.52 -14.48
CA VAL A 38 10.50 -13.70 -14.08
C VAL A 38 10.81 -14.84 -15.05
N LYS A 39 11.81 -15.66 -14.71
CA LYS A 39 12.31 -16.76 -15.56
C LYS A 39 11.72 -18.14 -15.23
N ASN A 40 10.99 -18.24 -14.13
CA ASN A 40 10.40 -19.49 -13.65
C ASN A 40 8.97 -19.64 -14.19
N GLU A 41 8.67 -20.74 -14.88
CA GLU A 41 7.36 -20.99 -15.50
C GLU A 41 6.19 -20.98 -14.50
N LYS A 42 6.39 -21.52 -13.29
CA LYS A 42 5.37 -21.48 -12.23
C LYS A 42 5.17 -20.06 -11.71
N ALA A 43 6.25 -19.30 -11.55
CA ALA A 43 6.19 -17.91 -11.13
C ALA A 43 5.50 -17.05 -12.21
N ALA A 44 5.78 -17.31 -13.48
CA ALA A 44 5.17 -16.62 -14.61
C ALA A 44 3.65 -16.85 -14.66
N ALA A 45 3.14 -18.02 -14.26
CA ALA A 45 1.71 -18.29 -14.23
C ALA A 45 0.91 -17.35 -13.31
N TYR A 46 1.54 -16.84 -12.25
CA TYR A 46 0.90 -15.93 -11.29
C TYR A 46 1.36 -14.49 -11.48
N TRP A 47 2.68 -14.24 -11.54
CA TRP A 47 3.21 -12.88 -11.56
C TRP A 47 3.07 -12.15 -12.89
N SER A 48 2.81 -12.84 -14.01
CA SER A 48 2.66 -12.16 -15.30
C SER A 48 1.51 -11.14 -15.30
N ASN A 49 0.53 -11.30 -14.41
CA ASN A 49 -0.63 -10.41 -14.28
C ASN A 49 -0.61 -9.58 -12.99
N VAL A 50 0.47 -9.63 -12.20
CA VAL A 50 0.48 -9.03 -10.85
C VAL A 50 0.14 -7.55 -10.81
N ALA A 51 0.64 -6.78 -11.78
CA ALA A 51 0.33 -5.36 -11.86
C ALA A 51 -1.18 -5.13 -12.05
N ALA A 52 -1.79 -5.87 -12.97
CA ALA A 52 -3.23 -5.79 -13.23
C ALA A 52 -4.04 -6.25 -12.01
N ASP A 53 -3.62 -7.34 -11.36
CA ASP A 53 -4.32 -7.91 -10.22
C ASP A 53 -4.26 -6.99 -8.98
N VAL A 54 -3.08 -6.42 -8.70
CA VAL A 54 -2.91 -5.40 -7.64
C VAL A 54 -3.73 -4.14 -7.95
N GLN A 55 -3.70 -3.67 -9.20
CA GLN A 55 -4.52 -2.52 -9.60
C GLN A 55 -6.01 -2.79 -9.39
N ASN A 56 -6.51 -3.92 -9.87
CA ASN A 56 -7.91 -4.31 -9.73
C ASN A 56 -8.32 -4.46 -8.26
N ALA A 57 -7.45 -5.03 -7.44
CA ALA A 57 -7.67 -5.20 -6.01
C ALA A 57 -7.74 -3.86 -5.26
N ILE A 58 -6.90 -2.89 -5.63
CA ILE A 58 -6.94 -1.52 -5.09
C ILE A 58 -8.23 -0.81 -5.56
N VAL A 59 -8.50 -0.81 -6.87
CA VAL A 59 -9.67 -0.12 -7.45
C VAL A 59 -10.98 -0.65 -6.88
N THR A 60 -11.11 -1.97 -6.68
CA THR A 60 -12.31 -2.58 -6.11
C THR A 60 -12.61 -2.07 -4.70
N ARG A 61 -11.58 -1.81 -3.89
CA ARG A 61 -11.72 -1.24 -2.53
C ARG A 61 -11.98 0.26 -2.54
N LEU A 62 -11.71 0.93 -3.66
CA LEU A 62 -11.85 2.38 -3.83
C LEU A 62 -13.06 2.75 -4.69
N VAL A 63 -13.94 1.81 -5.05
CA VAL A 63 -15.05 2.05 -5.97
C VAL A 63 -15.90 3.26 -5.59
N ASP A 64 -16.13 3.47 -4.28
CA ASP A 64 -16.92 4.59 -3.76
C ASP A 64 -16.16 5.93 -3.69
N ARG A 65 -14.85 5.93 -4.00
CA ARG A 65 -13.95 7.10 -4.00
C ARG A 65 -13.49 7.50 -5.40
N ILE A 66 -13.82 6.71 -6.43
CA ILE A 66 -13.45 7.04 -7.82
C ILE A 66 -14.25 8.25 -8.31
N ALA A 67 -13.55 9.26 -8.82
CA ALA A 67 -14.14 10.48 -9.38
C ALA A 67 -13.32 10.98 -10.57
N ASP A 68 -13.88 11.90 -11.37
CA ASP A 68 -13.16 12.52 -12.50
C ASP A 68 -11.93 13.35 -12.04
N ASP A 69 -11.95 13.83 -10.79
CA ASP A 69 -10.91 14.62 -10.14
C ASP A 69 -10.51 14.02 -8.79
N GLY A 70 -9.24 14.16 -8.41
CA GLY A 70 -8.74 13.65 -7.13
C GLY A 70 -7.25 13.31 -7.15
N ALA A 71 -6.85 12.50 -6.18
CA ALA A 71 -5.48 12.01 -6.12
C ALA A 71 -5.25 10.87 -7.12
N LYS A 72 -4.04 10.87 -7.68
CA LYS A 72 -3.49 9.77 -8.46
C LYS A 72 -2.65 8.88 -7.55
N ILE A 73 -2.91 7.57 -7.61
CA ILE A 73 -2.10 6.54 -6.96
C ILE A 73 -1.25 5.86 -8.04
N THR A 74 0.07 5.85 -7.86
CA THR A 74 0.99 5.10 -8.71
C THR A 74 1.74 4.08 -7.85
N VAL A 75 1.75 2.83 -8.28
CA VAL A 75 2.47 1.74 -7.60
C VAL A 75 3.46 1.14 -8.58
N ASP A 76 4.73 1.10 -8.20
CA ASP A 76 5.78 0.44 -8.97
C ASP A 76 6.30 -0.79 -8.21
N LEU A 77 5.99 -1.99 -8.74
CA LEU A 77 6.33 -3.27 -8.12
C LEU A 77 7.75 -3.71 -8.49
N ARG A 78 8.51 -4.18 -7.49
CA ARG A 78 9.92 -4.54 -7.67
C ARG A 78 10.12 -6.01 -8.04
N GLU A 79 10.73 -6.20 -9.20
CA GLU A 79 10.96 -7.49 -9.84
C GLU A 79 11.88 -8.47 -9.07
N VAL A 80 13.00 -7.99 -8.51
CA VAL A 80 13.99 -8.86 -7.83
C VAL A 80 13.37 -9.61 -6.64
N GLU A 81 12.41 -8.99 -5.96
CA GLU A 81 11.69 -9.59 -4.84
C GLU A 81 10.61 -10.59 -5.32
N LEU A 82 9.96 -10.32 -6.46
CA LEU A 82 8.97 -11.24 -7.05
C LEU A 82 9.61 -12.54 -7.57
N ALA A 83 10.75 -12.45 -8.25
CA ALA A 83 11.44 -13.62 -8.79
C ALA A 83 12.08 -14.47 -7.67
N SER A 84 12.75 -13.82 -6.71
CA SER A 84 13.48 -14.52 -5.65
C SER A 84 12.58 -15.19 -4.60
N SER A 85 11.34 -14.72 -4.46
CA SER A 85 10.38 -15.31 -3.54
C SER A 85 9.89 -16.69 -4.00
N PHE A 86 9.78 -16.95 -5.31
CA PHE A 86 9.35 -18.26 -5.84
C PHE A 86 10.44 -19.35 -5.84
N GLU A 87 11.72 -18.97 -5.84
CA GLU A 87 12.84 -19.91 -5.95
C GLU A 87 13.33 -20.43 -4.59
N ARG A 88 12.93 -19.81 -3.48
CA ARG A 88 13.41 -20.13 -2.12
C ARG A 88 12.32 -20.79 -1.28
N ALA A 89 12.73 -21.64 -0.34
CA ALA A 89 11.88 -21.96 0.81
C ALA A 89 11.69 -20.67 1.62
N ILE A 90 10.46 -20.17 1.68
CA ILE A 90 10.17 -18.83 2.22
C ILE A 90 9.98 -18.94 3.73
N ASN A 91 10.70 -18.13 4.51
CA ASN A 91 10.26 -17.88 5.88
C ASN A 91 9.05 -16.95 5.80
N ALA A 92 7.97 -17.23 6.53
CA ALA A 92 6.76 -16.39 6.49
C ALA A 92 7.01 -14.89 6.77
N SER A 93 8.15 -14.54 7.38
CA SER A 93 8.57 -13.15 7.62
C SER A 93 9.24 -12.46 6.43
N ASP A 94 9.72 -13.20 5.43
CA ASP A 94 10.41 -12.64 4.26
C ASP A 94 9.39 -11.90 3.37
N ALA A 95 9.74 -10.67 2.98
CA ALA A 95 8.90 -9.89 2.07
C ALA A 95 8.85 -10.57 0.70
N VAL A 96 7.66 -10.64 0.11
CA VAL A 96 7.39 -11.30 -1.16
C VAL A 96 6.96 -10.28 -2.22
N LEU A 97 6.03 -9.41 -1.86
CA LEU A 97 5.51 -8.38 -2.77
C LEU A 97 5.92 -7.02 -2.24
N VAL A 98 6.78 -6.33 -2.98
CA VAL A 98 7.28 -5.02 -2.61
C VAL A 98 7.04 -4.02 -3.71
N GLY A 99 6.56 -2.83 -3.35
CA GLY A 99 6.34 -1.76 -4.30
C GLY A 99 6.51 -0.37 -3.71
N GLN A 100 6.94 0.56 -4.55
CA GLN A 100 6.94 1.99 -4.25
C GLN A 100 5.56 2.55 -4.56
N VAL A 101 4.88 3.06 -3.53
CA VAL A 101 3.58 3.72 -3.66
C VAL A 101 3.77 5.23 -3.63
N ASN A 102 3.13 5.92 -4.57
CA ASN A 102 3.06 7.37 -4.62
C ASN A 102 1.60 7.78 -4.72
N VAL A 103 1.19 8.70 -3.85
CA VAL A 103 -0.11 9.37 -3.87
C VAL A 103 0.19 10.84 -4.15
N SER A 104 -0.41 11.39 -5.19
CA SER A 104 -0.25 12.79 -5.57
C SER A 104 -1.60 13.40 -5.90
N ASP A 105 -1.96 14.49 -5.23
CA ASP A 105 -3.15 15.26 -5.59
C ASP A 105 -2.89 16.08 -6.86
N LEU A 106 -3.68 15.85 -7.91
CA LEU A 106 -3.47 16.48 -9.21
C LEU A 106 -3.74 18.00 -9.20
N LYS A 107 -4.45 18.52 -8.20
CA LYS A 107 -4.85 19.92 -8.12
C LYS A 107 -3.84 20.77 -7.38
N ASP A 108 -3.38 20.32 -6.22
CA ASP A 108 -2.52 21.11 -5.32
C ASP A 108 -1.44 20.31 -4.59
N ASN A 109 -1.37 19.00 -4.83
CA ASN A 109 -0.44 18.06 -4.21
C ASN A 109 -0.46 18.07 -2.66
N THR A 110 -1.55 18.54 -2.03
CA THR A 110 -1.66 18.63 -0.56
C THR A 110 -1.70 17.26 0.13
N ASN A 111 -2.14 16.23 -0.60
CA ASN A 111 -2.20 14.84 -0.14
C ASN A 111 -0.98 14.01 -0.59
N PHE A 112 0.16 14.65 -0.85
CA PHE A 112 1.36 13.93 -1.30
C PHE A 112 1.83 12.93 -0.25
N ASN A 113 1.95 11.67 -0.65
CA ASN A 113 2.51 10.62 0.17
C ASN A 113 3.34 9.67 -0.70
N ALA A 114 4.54 9.32 -0.26
CA ALA A 114 5.40 8.37 -0.95
C ALA A 114 6.01 7.42 0.07
N TYR A 115 5.81 6.12 -0.13
CA TYR A 115 6.30 5.10 0.79
C TYR A 115 6.53 3.77 0.08
N GLU A 116 7.49 3.02 0.59
CA GLU A 116 7.66 1.62 0.22
C GLU A 116 6.68 0.77 1.03
N LEU A 117 6.01 -0.16 0.34
CA LEU A 117 5.17 -1.16 0.96
C LEU A 117 5.72 -2.55 0.66
N SER A 118 6.02 -3.28 1.72
CA SER A 118 6.53 -4.65 1.67
C SER A 118 5.54 -5.57 2.37
N ILE A 119 5.08 -6.59 1.66
CA ILE A 119 4.14 -7.61 2.16
C ILE A 119 4.85 -8.96 2.17
N SER A 120 4.84 -9.61 3.32
CA SER A 120 5.26 -11.01 3.50
C SER A 120 4.05 -11.93 3.67
N LEU A 121 4.25 -13.24 3.52
CA LEU A 121 3.20 -14.24 3.76
C LEU A 121 2.62 -14.17 5.19
N GLY A 122 3.45 -13.86 6.19
CA GLY A 122 3.02 -13.69 7.57
C GLY A 122 2.15 -12.46 7.78
N THR A 123 2.36 -11.38 7.01
CA THR A 123 1.50 -10.19 7.04
C THR A 123 0.31 -10.28 6.08
N ALA A 124 0.35 -11.22 5.14
CA ALA A 124 -0.73 -11.50 4.20
C ALA A 124 -1.72 -12.54 4.72
N ALA A 125 -1.66 -12.89 6.01
CA ALA A 125 -2.55 -13.86 6.61
C ALA A 125 -4.02 -13.56 6.25
N SER A 126 -4.68 -14.54 5.63
CA SER A 126 -6.09 -14.46 5.26
C SER A 126 -6.95 -15.13 6.33
N VAL A 127 -8.23 -14.79 6.39
CA VAL A 127 -9.19 -15.41 7.30
C VAL A 127 -10.13 -16.28 6.47
N SER A 128 -10.23 -17.57 6.80
CA SER A 128 -11.16 -18.49 6.16
C SER A 128 -12.61 -18.18 6.56
N ALA A 129 -13.57 -18.77 5.83
CA ALA A 129 -15.01 -18.55 6.05
C ALA A 129 -15.50 -18.97 7.46
N ASP A 130 -14.76 -19.84 8.14
CA ASP A 130 -14.98 -20.28 9.52
C ASP A 130 -14.21 -19.45 10.57
N GLY A 131 -13.53 -18.37 10.15
CA GLY A 131 -12.84 -17.43 11.03
C GLY A 131 -11.42 -17.85 11.42
N GLN A 132 -10.86 -18.90 10.83
CA GLN A 132 -9.48 -19.33 11.10
C GLN A 132 -8.47 -18.50 10.31
N THR A 133 -7.33 -18.18 10.92
CA THR A 133 -6.21 -17.54 10.22
C THR A 133 -5.47 -18.59 9.40
N LEU A 134 -5.43 -18.39 8.08
CA LEU A 134 -4.68 -19.22 7.15
C LEU A 134 -3.26 -18.70 7.01
N TYR A 135 -2.29 -19.59 7.21
CA TYR A 135 -0.88 -19.35 6.91
C TYR A 135 -0.50 -20.18 5.69
N TYR A 136 0.28 -19.58 4.81
CA TYR A 136 0.77 -20.24 3.61
C TYR A 136 2.25 -20.55 3.76
N ASP A 137 2.61 -21.81 3.53
CA ASP A 137 3.99 -22.28 3.63
C ASP A 137 4.75 -22.16 2.29
N THR A 138 4.03 -21.94 1.19
CA THR A 138 4.58 -21.80 -0.18
C THR A 138 3.79 -20.77 -1.00
N LEU A 139 4.45 -20.22 -2.04
CA LEU A 139 3.82 -19.27 -2.99
C LEU A 139 3.21 -19.92 -4.22
N ASP A 140 3.40 -21.21 -4.43
CA ASP A 140 2.92 -21.92 -5.62
C ASP A 140 1.43 -22.27 -5.56
N THR A 141 0.69 -21.65 -4.65
CA THR A 141 -0.76 -21.80 -4.52
C THR A 141 -1.47 -20.50 -4.94
N PRO A 142 -2.59 -20.60 -5.69
CA PRO A 142 -3.41 -19.43 -6.01
C PRO A 142 -3.84 -18.63 -4.77
N GLU A 143 -4.07 -19.31 -3.66
CA GLU A 143 -4.52 -18.71 -2.41
C GLU A 143 -3.44 -17.83 -1.78
N ALA A 144 -2.19 -18.29 -1.73
CA ALA A 144 -1.06 -17.50 -1.21
C ALA A 144 -0.81 -16.24 -2.04
N TYR A 145 -0.84 -16.38 -3.38
CA TYR A 145 -0.76 -15.26 -4.30
C TYR A 145 -1.86 -14.22 -4.05
N GLN A 146 -3.12 -14.68 -4.00
CA GLN A 146 -4.26 -13.80 -3.81
C GLN A 146 -4.21 -13.08 -2.45
N ALA A 147 -3.72 -13.76 -1.41
CA ALA A 147 -3.54 -13.18 -0.09
C ALA A 147 -2.52 -12.03 -0.10
N LEU A 148 -1.41 -12.17 -0.82
CA LEU A 148 -0.42 -11.09 -0.98
C LEU A 148 -0.99 -9.90 -1.74
N VAL A 149 -1.66 -10.13 -2.87
CA VAL A 149 -2.31 -9.09 -3.66
C VAL A 149 -3.33 -8.32 -2.83
N ASN A 150 -4.18 -9.04 -2.10
CA ASN A 150 -5.19 -8.44 -1.24
C ASN A 150 -4.57 -7.63 -0.09
N SER A 151 -3.60 -8.21 0.62
CA SER A 151 -2.93 -7.52 1.73
C SER A 151 -2.20 -6.26 1.26
N PHE A 152 -1.58 -6.29 0.07
CA PHE A 152 -0.99 -5.10 -0.53
C PHE A 152 -2.06 -4.02 -0.77
N ALA A 153 -3.16 -4.38 -1.43
CA ALA A 153 -4.25 -3.45 -1.71
C ALA A 153 -4.87 -2.87 -0.42
N ASP A 154 -5.13 -3.70 0.58
CA ASP A 154 -5.65 -3.28 1.89
C ASP A 154 -4.73 -2.24 2.55
N ASN A 155 -3.41 -2.47 2.52
CA ASN A 155 -2.42 -1.56 3.10
C ASN A 155 -2.21 -0.27 2.30
N VAL A 156 -2.52 -0.26 1.00
CA VAL A 156 -2.57 0.98 0.21
C VAL A 156 -3.79 1.80 0.64
N VAL A 157 -4.98 1.19 0.65
CA VAL A 157 -6.23 1.88 0.98
C VAL A 157 -6.21 2.43 2.41
N LYS A 158 -5.72 1.63 3.37
CA LYS A 158 -5.61 2.04 4.78
C LYS A 158 -4.74 3.29 4.98
N ARG A 159 -3.79 3.57 4.09
CA ARG A 159 -2.92 4.76 4.19
C ARG A 159 -3.52 6.01 3.56
N LEU A 160 -4.70 5.91 2.96
CA LEU A 160 -5.43 7.05 2.41
C LEU A 160 -6.35 7.72 3.45
N ASP A 161 -6.45 7.13 4.65
CA ASP A 161 -7.31 7.56 5.77
C ASP A 161 -6.45 8.06 6.94
#